data_AF-A0A4Q2Y4V3-F1
#
_entry.id   AF-A0A4Q2Y4V3-F1
#
_cell.length_a   1.000
_cell.length_b   1.000
_cell.length_c   1.000
_cell.angle_alpha   90.00
_cell.angle_beta   90.00
_cell.angle_gamma   90.00
#
_symmetry.space_group_name_H-M   'P 1'
#
loop_
_entity.id
_entity.type
_entity.pdbx_description
1 polymer ?
#
loop_
_entity_poly.entity_id
_entity_poly.type
_entity_poly.pdbx_seq_one_letter_code
_entity_poly.pdbx_strand_id
1 'polypeptide(L)'
;MGLEASAMSETQKEALLKLISEYVGRYRSDIAEADMEKIRKAGVDKIRFGWAGGTKVGEAYYYRIQGPTFLMECANIQNNAKHVHATWRDFTGDFGRDMLKEHYTHDH
;
A
#
# COMPACT_ATOMS: atom_id res chain seq x y z
N MET A 1 14.43 1.62 -5.47
CA MET A 1 14.85 2.83 -4.72
C MET A 1 13.66 3.76 -4.60
N GLY A 2 13.49 4.42 -3.44
CA GLY A 2 12.40 5.33 -3.11
C GLY A 2 12.71 6.07 -1.79
N LEU A 3 12.02 7.18 -1.52
CA LEU A 3 12.18 7.98 -0.31
C LEU A 3 11.61 7.21 0.88
N GLU A 4 12.44 6.94 1.88
CA GLU A 4 12.02 6.31 3.12
C GLU A 4 11.32 7.33 4.02
N ALA A 5 10.26 6.89 4.70
CA ALA A 5 9.45 7.76 5.55
C ALA A 5 10.30 8.38 6.67
N SER A 6 11.31 7.68 7.18
CA SER A 6 12.27 8.25 8.15
C SER A 6 12.96 9.53 7.69
N ALA A 7 13.10 9.74 6.38
CA ALA A 7 13.70 10.92 5.77
C ALA A 7 12.67 12.00 5.35
N MET A 8 11.38 11.77 5.60
CA MET A 8 10.30 12.71 5.31
C MET A 8 10.06 13.67 6.48
N SER A 9 9.59 14.88 6.17
CA SER A 9 9.01 15.77 7.18
C SER A 9 7.70 15.20 7.73
N GLU A 10 7.24 15.69 8.88
CA GLU A 10 5.96 15.23 9.45
C GLU A 10 4.78 15.45 8.50
N THR A 11 4.69 16.60 7.83
CA THR A 11 3.65 16.85 6.81
C THR A 11 3.71 15.86 5.64
N GLN A 12 4.90 15.44 5.23
CA GLN A 12 5.07 14.42 4.17
C GLN A 12 4.68 13.02 4.66
N LYS A 13 5.03 12.66 5.91
CA LYS A 13 4.59 11.41 6.53
C LYS A 13 3.08 11.35 6.69
N GLU A 14 2.44 12.44 7.10
CA GLU A 14 0.99 12.56 7.18
C GLU A 14 0.33 12.36 5.82
N ALA A 15 0.86 12.98 4.76
CA ALA A 15 0.37 12.79 3.40
C ALA A 15 0.54 11.34 2.91
N LEU A 16 1.67 10.70 3.21
CA LEU A 16 1.92 9.30 2.92
C LEU A 16 0.91 8.38 3.62
N LEU A 17 0.69 8.57 4.92
CA LEU A 17 -0.25 7.79 5.72
C LEU A 17 -1.70 8.01 5.27
N LYS A 18 -2.06 9.25 4.89
CA LYS A 18 -3.35 9.54 4.28
C LYS A 18 -3.54 8.74 3.00
N LEU A 19 -2.56 8.75 2.10
CA LEU A 19 -2.62 7.99 0.86
C LEU A 19 -2.76 6.47 1.09
N ILE A 20 -2.07 5.92 2.09
CA ILE A 20 -2.24 4.52 2.51
C ILE A 20 -3.67 4.27 3.00
N SER A 21 -4.21 5.16 3.84
CA SER A 21 -5.56 5.02 4.38
C SER A 21 -6.65 5.06 3.31
N GLU A 22 -6.46 5.81 2.21
CA GLU A 22 -7.39 5.81 1.07
C GLU A 22 -7.49 4.44 0.36
N TYR A 23 -6.48 3.57 0.52
CA TYR A 23 -6.52 2.22 -0.03
C TYR A 23 -7.14 1.24 0.93
N VAL A 24 -6.65 1.24 2.16
CA VAL A 24 -7.09 0.33 3.21
C VAL A 24 -8.56 0.60 3.58
N GLY A 25 -8.97 1.88 3.58
CA GLY A 25 -10.33 2.34 3.88
C GLY A 25 -11.39 2.00 2.81
N ARG A 26 -11.02 1.31 1.72
CA ARG A 26 -12.01 0.78 0.75
C ARG A 26 -12.75 -0.45 1.30
N TYR A 27 -12.18 -1.11 2.30
CA TYR A 27 -12.79 -2.24 3.00
C TYR A 27 -13.66 -1.74 4.16
N ARG A 28 -14.36 -2.68 4.82
CA ARG A 28 -15.05 -2.38 6.08
C ARG A 28 -14.07 -1.84 7.11
N SER A 29 -14.56 -0.96 8.00
CA SER A 29 -13.73 -0.23 8.95
C SER A 29 -12.92 -1.14 9.88
N ASP A 30 -13.48 -2.28 10.29
CA ASP A 30 -12.79 -3.28 11.12
C ASP A 30 -11.56 -3.88 10.44
N ILE A 31 -11.67 -4.22 9.16
CA ILE A 31 -10.54 -4.71 8.34
C ILE A 31 -9.52 -3.58 8.13
N ALA A 32 -10.01 -2.38 7.83
CA ALA A 32 -9.16 -1.24 7.56
C ALA A 32 -8.32 -0.84 8.79
N GLU A 33 -8.93 -0.82 9.96
CA GLU A 33 -8.25 -0.55 11.23
C GLU A 33 -7.19 -1.62 11.53
N ALA A 34 -7.51 -2.90 11.32
CA ALA A 34 -6.57 -4.00 11.51
C ALA A 34 -5.34 -3.88 10.60
N ASP A 35 -5.54 -3.57 9.31
CA ASP A 35 -4.43 -3.38 8.37
C ASP A 35 -3.59 -2.14 8.70
N MET A 36 -4.22 -1.03 9.08
CA MET A 36 -3.49 0.16 9.54
C MET A 36 -2.70 -0.11 10.82
N GLU A 37 -3.22 -0.93 11.74
CA GLU A 37 -2.50 -1.34 12.94
C GLU A 37 -1.28 -2.22 12.59
N LYS A 38 -1.43 -3.19 11.68
CA LYS A 38 -0.29 -4.00 11.19
C LYS A 38 0.81 -3.11 10.60
N ILE A 39 0.44 -2.14 9.78
CA ILE A 39 1.39 -1.19 9.17
C ILE A 39 2.14 -0.39 10.24
N ARG A 40 1.41 0.16 11.23
CA ARG A 40 2.03 0.91 12.34
C ARG A 40 2.98 0.04 13.14
N LYS A 41 2.58 -1.19 13.51
CA LYS A 41 3.41 -2.16 14.24
C LYS A 41 4.66 -2.57 13.46
N ALA A 42 4.58 -2.68 12.14
CA ALA A 42 5.71 -3.00 11.28
C ALA A 42 6.75 -1.85 11.19
N GLY A 43 6.34 -0.63 11.52
CA GLY A 43 7.17 0.57 11.59
C GLY A 43 6.97 1.49 10.39
N VAL A 44 6.28 2.61 10.62
CA VAL A 44 5.98 3.63 9.60
C VAL A 44 7.25 4.17 8.95
N ASP A 45 8.29 4.40 9.75
CA ASP A 45 9.56 4.96 9.26
C ASP A 45 10.26 4.08 8.22
N LYS A 46 9.91 2.79 8.12
CA LYS A 46 10.46 1.85 7.12
C LYS A 46 9.72 1.86 5.79
N ILE A 47 8.62 2.59 5.70
CA ILE A 47 7.82 2.67 4.47
C ILE A 47 8.57 3.50 3.44
N ARG A 48 8.61 3.04 2.19
CA ARG A 48 9.23 3.75 1.07
C ARG A 48 8.18 4.21 0.08
N PHE A 49 8.31 5.45 -0.38
CA PHE A 49 7.54 6.05 -1.46
C PHE A 49 8.41 6.23 -2.71
N GLY A 50 7.90 5.78 -3.86
CA GLY A 50 8.49 6.05 -5.18
C GLY A 50 7.47 6.72 -6.09
N TRP A 51 7.93 7.68 -6.88
CA TRP A 51 7.14 8.37 -7.90
C TRP A 51 7.88 8.33 -9.24
N ALA A 52 7.12 8.21 -10.32
CA ALA A 52 7.61 8.36 -11.69
C ALA A 52 6.53 9.01 -12.56
N GLY A 53 6.96 9.87 -13.48
CA GLY A 53 6.05 10.58 -14.41
C GLY A 53 5.80 12.02 -14.00
N GLY A 54 4.74 12.60 -14.57
CA GLY A 54 4.41 14.00 -14.41
C GLY A 54 4.00 14.36 -12.99
N THR A 55 3.96 15.65 -12.67
CA THR A 55 3.53 16.18 -11.36
C THR A 55 2.34 17.11 -11.47
N LYS A 56 1.85 17.34 -12.70
CA LYS A 56 0.66 18.14 -12.97
C LYS A 56 -0.53 17.24 -13.25
N VAL A 57 -1.72 17.78 -12.99
CA VAL A 57 -2.99 17.10 -13.28
C VAL A 57 -3.07 16.80 -14.78
N GLY A 58 -3.45 15.56 -15.12
CA GLY A 58 -3.59 15.09 -16.49
C GLY A 58 -2.30 14.55 -17.11
N GLU A 59 -1.16 14.64 -16.42
CA GLU A 59 0.06 13.95 -16.84
C GLU A 59 0.05 12.48 -16.38
N ALA A 60 0.71 11.62 -17.16
CA ALA A 60 0.86 10.23 -16.81
C ALA A 60 1.77 10.07 -15.59
N TYR A 61 1.35 9.23 -14.65
CA TYR A 61 2.11 9.00 -13.42
C TYR A 61 2.07 7.53 -12.98
N TYR A 62 3.06 7.18 -12.18
CA TYR A 62 3.13 5.95 -11.41
C TYR A 62 3.64 6.28 -10.02
N TYR A 63 3.10 5.62 -9.00
CA TYR A 63 3.71 5.61 -7.69
C TYR A 63 3.63 4.25 -7.03
N ARG A 64 4.57 4.03 -6.11
CA ARG A 64 4.68 2.84 -5.27
C ARG A 64 4.85 3.23 -3.83
N ILE A 65 4.08 2.60 -2.95
CA ILE A 65 4.30 2.64 -1.50
C ILE A 65 4.56 1.22 -1.05
N GLN A 66 5.68 1.01 -0.37
CA GLN A 66 6.04 -0.31 0.13
C GLN A 66 6.48 -0.22 1.58
N GLY A 67 5.77 -0.94 2.44
CA GLY A 67 6.19 -1.19 3.81
C GLY A 67 6.74 -2.60 3.99
N PRO A 68 7.08 -2.99 5.23
CA PRO A 68 7.56 -4.34 5.52
C PRO A 68 6.51 -5.43 5.28
N THR A 69 5.22 -5.09 5.39
CA THR A 69 4.11 -6.06 5.32
C THR A 69 3.23 -5.91 4.08
N PHE A 70 3.42 -4.87 3.27
CA PHE A 70 2.49 -4.55 2.18
C PHE A 70 3.16 -3.83 1.00
N LEU A 71 2.47 -3.85 -0.13
CA LEU A 71 2.77 -3.09 -1.33
C LEU A 71 1.51 -2.43 -1.88
N MET A 72 1.66 -1.18 -2.30
CA MET A 72 0.67 -0.43 -3.06
C MET A 72 1.31 0.09 -4.33
N GLU A 73 0.61 -0.05 -5.45
CA GLU A 73 1.04 0.51 -6.72
C GLU A 73 -0.14 1.20 -7.40
N CYS A 74 0.12 2.36 -7.98
CA CYS A 74 -0.82 3.09 -8.81
C CYS A 74 -0.14 3.44 -10.12
N ALA A 75 -0.85 3.21 -11.23
CA ALA A 75 -0.42 3.59 -12.56
C ALA A 75 -1.58 4.28 -13.28
N ASN A 76 -1.34 5.51 -13.74
CA ASN A 76 -2.24 6.24 -14.61
C ASN A 76 -1.49 6.64 -15.87
N ILE A 77 -1.24 5.66 -16.73
CA ILE A 77 -0.42 5.81 -17.94
C ILE A 77 -1.23 5.56 -19.22
N GLN A 78 -2.38 4.88 -19.11
CA GLN A 78 -3.19 4.48 -20.26
C GLN A 78 -4.21 5.56 -20.65
N ASN A 79 -4.69 5.52 -21.89
CA ASN A 79 -5.71 6.42 -22.44
C ASN A 79 -5.40 7.91 -22.19
N ASN A 80 -4.15 8.32 -22.39
CA ASN A 80 -3.67 9.69 -22.15
C ASN A 80 -3.86 10.12 -20.69
N ALA A 81 -3.43 9.27 -19.75
CA ALA A 81 -3.53 9.45 -18.30
C ALA A 81 -4.97 9.63 -17.78
N LYS A 82 -5.91 8.85 -18.35
CA LYS A 82 -7.33 8.86 -17.96
C LYS A 82 -7.84 7.49 -17.52
N HIS A 83 -6.95 6.54 -17.29
CA HIS A 83 -7.30 5.18 -16.90
C HIS A 83 -6.36 4.72 -15.79
N VAL A 84 -6.84 4.84 -14.56
CA VAL A 84 -6.08 4.57 -13.34
C VAL A 84 -6.21 3.10 -12.98
N HIS A 85 -5.07 2.43 -12.80
CA HIS A 85 -4.97 1.15 -12.12
C HIS A 85 -4.36 1.35 -10.75
N ALA A 86 -4.96 0.74 -9.74
CA ALA A 86 -4.48 0.78 -8.37
C ALA A 86 -4.53 -0.63 -7.78
N THR A 87 -3.47 -1.03 -7.09
CA THR A 87 -3.35 -2.34 -6.45
C THR A 87 -2.96 -2.19 -4.98
N TRP A 88 -3.51 -3.08 -4.16
CA TRP A 88 -3.17 -3.27 -2.75
C TRP A 88 -2.78 -4.73 -2.56
N ARG A 89 -1.65 -4.95 -1.89
CA ARG A 89 -1.07 -6.28 -1.70
C ARG A 89 -0.61 -6.43 -0.25
N ASP A 90 -1.26 -7.29 0.51
CA ASP A 90 -0.78 -7.71 1.84
C ASP A 90 0.14 -8.93 1.64
N PHE A 91 1.42 -8.78 1.94
CA PHE A 91 2.39 -9.89 1.84
C PHE A 91 2.04 -11.05 2.78
N THR A 92 1.18 -10.78 3.76
CA THR A 92 0.62 -11.74 4.70
C THR A 92 -0.78 -12.25 4.39
N GLY A 93 -1.39 -11.77 3.31
CA GLY A 93 -2.76 -12.12 2.92
C GLY A 93 -2.96 -12.34 1.42
N ASP A 94 -1.89 -12.31 0.61
CA ASP A 94 -1.99 -12.57 -0.82
C ASP A 94 -2.65 -13.90 -1.12
N PHE A 95 -3.77 -13.85 -1.84
CA PHE A 95 -4.60 -15.00 -2.18
C PHE A 95 -5.20 -15.75 -0.96
N GLY A 96 -5.19 -15.14 0.23
CA GLY A 96 -5.55 -15.79 1.49
C GLY A 96 -4.48 -16.79 1.94
N ARG A 97 -3.84 -16.57 3.08
CA ARG A 97 -3.07 -17.63 3.76
C ARG A 97 -4.04 -18.59 4.47
N ASP A 98 -3.81 -19.88 4.67
CA ASP A 98 -2.93 -20.91 4.08
C ASP A 98 -3.76 -22.19 4.16
N MET A 99 -4.66 -22.40 3.19
CA MET A 99 -5.66 -23.48 3.26
C MET A 99 -5.02 -24.86 3.47
N LEU A 100 -3.76 -25.06 3.05
CA LEU A 100 -3.04 -26.30 3.27
C LEU A 100 -2.55 -26.43 4.72
N LYS A 101 -2.00 -25.36 5.30
CA LYS A 101 -1.56 -25.38 6.70
C LYS A 101 -2.73 -25.52 7.68
N GLU A 102 -3.88 -24.91 7.37
CA GLU A 102 -5.10 -25.12 8.16
C GLU A 102 -5.64 -26.55 8.07
N HIS A 103 -5.58 -27.19 6.89
CA HIS A 103 -5.97 -28.59 6.70
C HIS A 103 -5.07 -29.56 7.47
N TYR A 104 -3.73 -29.39 7.41
CA TYR A 104 -2.78 -30.20 8.18
C TYR A 104 -2.92 -30.05 9.70
N THR A 105 -3.41 -28.91 10.20
CA THR A 105 -3.67 -28.71 11.64
C THR A 105 -5.03 -29.22 12.12
N HIS A 106 -5.98 -29.52 11.22
CA HIS A 106 -7.33 -29.95 11.60
C HIS A 106 -7.63 -31.43 11.30
N ASP A 107 -6.94 -32.06 10.33
CA ASP A 107 -7.25 -33.43 9.90
C ASP A 107 -6.18 -34.49 10.28
N HIS A 108 -5.28 -34.17 11.21
CA HIS A 108 -4.34 -35.12 11.83
C HIS A 108 -4.19 -34.94 13.34
#